data_AF-A0AAW2M1M0-F1
#
_entry.id   AF-A0AAW2M1M0-F1
#
_cell.length_a   1.000
_cell.length_b   1.000
_cell.length_c   1.000
_cell.angle_alpha   90.00
_cell.angle_beta   90.00
_cell.angle_gamma   90.00
#
_symmetry.space_group_name_H-M   'P 1'
#
loop_
_entity.id
_entity.type
_entity.pdbx_description
1 polymer ?
#
loop_
_entity_poly.entity_id
_entity_poly.type
_entity_poly.pdbx_seq_one_letter_code
_entity_poly.pdbx_strand_id
1 'polypeptide(L)'
;MATVYCCRECGTNLNLHGGHLFPPDFYFEAGNKNTLSFSSVDSSKFSCGKLVGYIYDDGPPLTDSNGQLGFGPSQVVPRNPRYRFKNKALAINSQT
;
A
#
# COMPACT_ATOMS: atom_id res chain seq x y z
N MET A 1 -6.86 -18.65 -9.20
CA MET A 1 -6.14 -18.63 -7.92
C MET A 1 -6.18 -17.22 -7.35
N ALA A 2 -6.85 -17.01 -6.21
CA ALA A 2 -6.80 -15.72 -5.51
C ALA A 2 -5.70 -15.79 -4.44
N THR A 3 -4.77 -14.84 -4.47
CA THR A 3 -3.73 -14.73 -3.42
C THR A 3 -4.36 -14.08 -2.19
N VAL A 4 -4.49 -14.83 -1.09
CA VAL A 4 -4.98 -14.28 0.18
C VAL A 4 -3.78 -13.89 1.04
N TYR A 5 -3.73 -12.62 1.46
CA TYR A 5 -2.71 -12.11 2.36
C TYR A 5 -3.23 -12.09 3.81
N CYS A 6 -2.51 -12.79 4.67
CA CYS A 6 -2.78 -12.84 6.11
C CYS A 6 -1.63 -12.20 6.90
N CYS A 7 -1.92 -11.75 8.11
CA CYS A 7 -0.88 -11.38 9.08
C CYS A 7 -0.07 -12.62 9.45
N ARG A 8 1.25 -12.57 9.28
CA ARG A 8 2.12 -13.70 9.57
C ARG A 8 2.10 -14.11 11.05
N GLU A 9 1.94 -13.16 11.97
CA GLU A 9 2.03 -13.44 13.41
C GLU A 9 0.77 -14.08 14.00
N CYS A 10 -0.41 -13.73 13.50
CA CYS A 10 -1.69 -14.15 14.10
C CYS A 10 -2.65 -14.83 13.11
N GLY A 11 -2.30 -14.91 11.83
CA GLY A 11 -3.14 -15.54 10.80
C GLY A 11 -4.37 -14.73 10.36
N THR A 12 -4.59 -13.53 10.92
CA THR A 12 -5.73 -12.67 10.54
C THR A 12 -5.70 -12.35 9.05
N ASN A 13 -6.80 -12.60 8.34
CA ASN A 13 -6.96 -12.22 6.94
C ASN A 13 -7.03 -10.69 6.82
N LEU A 14 -6.09 -10.12 6.05
CA LEU A 14 -5.96 -8.67 5.88
C LEU A 14 -6.79 -8.12 4.71
N ASN A 15 -7.49 -8.99 3.99
CA ASN A 15 -8.36 -8.66 2.85
C ASN A 15 -7.66 -7.76 1.80
N LEU A 16 -6.38 -8.03 1.53
CA LEU A 16 -5.61 -7.28 0.53
C LEU A 16 -5.92 -7.82 -0.87
N HIS A 17 -6.49 -6.97 -1.73
CA HIS A 17 -6.87 -7.33 -3.10
C HIS A 17 -5.79 -6.93 -4.11
N GLY A 18 -5.46 -7.84 -5.03
CA GLY A 18 -4.51 -7.59 -6.12
C GLY A 18 -4.92 -6.45 -7.05
N GLY A 19 -6.23 -6.16 -7.18
CA GLY A 19 -6.74 -5.04 -7.98
C GLY A 19 -6.36 -3.65 -7.43
N HIS A 20 -5.87 -3.58 -6.19
CA HIS A 20 -5.37 -2.35 -5.59
C HIS A 20 -3.85 -2.33 -5.47
N LEU A 21 -3.14 -3.35 -5.97
CA LEU A 21 -1.69 -3.39 -5.92
C LEU A 21 -1.08 -2.40 -6.90
N PHE A 22 -0.17 -1.55 -6.42
CA PHE A 22 0.61 -0.70 -7.31
C PHE A 22 1.57 -1.57 -8.14
N PRO A 23 1.68 -1.31 -9.46
CA PRO A 23 2.65 -1.99 -10.30
C PRO A 23 4.07 -1.78 -9.76
N PRO A 24 4.94 -2.80 -9.83
CA PRO A 24 6.35 -2.62 -9.50
C PRO A 24 6.97 -1.55 -10.40
N ASP A 25 7.87 -0.75 -9.83
CA ASP A 25 8.73 0.20 -10.53
C ASP A 25 8.02 1.29 -11.37
N PHE A 26 6.71 1.48 -11.19
CA PHE A 26 5.95 2.49 -11.93
C PHE A 26 5.87 3.83 -11.19
N TYR A 27 5.45 3.80 -9.92
CA TYR A 27 5.16 5.03 -9.15
C TYR A 27 6.27 5.44 -8.19
N PHE A 28 7.15 4.51 -7.82
CA PHE A 28 8.09 4.71 -6.72
C PHE A 28 9.42 4.03 -7.02
N GLU A 29 10.56 4.71 -6.81
CA GLU A 29 11.89 4.12 -7.07
C GLU A 29 12.20 2.91 -6.21
N ALA A 30 11.67 2.85 -4.98
CA ALA A 30 11.79 1.68 -4.12
C ALA A 30 10.94 0.49 -4.62
N GLY A 31 9.99 0.75 -5.54
CA GLY A 31 9.06 -0.22 -6.09
C GLY A 31 8.39 -1.07 -5.00
N ASN A 32 8.31 -2.37 -5.29
CA ASN A 32 7.84 -3.40 -4.36
C ASN A 32 9.01 -4.25 -3.81
N LYS A 33 10.23 -3.70 -3.74
CA LYS A 33 11.38 -4.46 -3.23
C LYS A 33 11.20 -4.76 -1.74
N ASN A 34 10.93 -6.03 -1.43
CA ASN A 34 10.61 -6.56 -0.09
C ASN A 34 9.32 -6.01 0.56
N THR A 35 8.51 -5.27 -0.20
CA THR A 35 7.25 -4.69 0.27
C THR A 35 6.17 -4.77 -0.79
N LEU A 36 4.90 -4.80 -0.39
CA LEU A 36 3.76 -4.65 -1.31
C LEU A 36 3.06 -3.34 -1.03
N SER A 37 2.86 -2.53 -2.06
CA SER A 37 2.20 -1.23 -1.95
C SER A 37 0.80 -1.29 -2.57
N PHE A 38 -0.22 -0.85 -1.84
CA PHE A 38 -1.61 -0.83 -2.30
C PHE A 38 -2.18 0.59 -2.31
N SER A 39 -3.10 0.86 -3.23
CA SER A 39 -3.84 2.13 -3.35
C SER A 39 -5.01 2.21 -2.38
N SER A 40 -5.56 1.08 -1.94
CA SER A 40 -6.63 1.02 -0.96
C SER A 40 -6.59 -0.27 -0.14
N VAL A 41 -7.13 -0.20 1.08
CA VAL A 41 -7.23 -1.32 2.02
C VAL A 41 -8.51 -1.19 2.84
N ASP A 42 -9.01 -2.32 3.36
CA ASP A 42 -10.10 -2.32 4.35
C ASP A 42 -9.51 -2.18 5.75
N SER A 43 -9.56 -0.95 6.30
CA SER A 43 -8.96 -0.64 7.60
C SER A 43 -9.56 -1.45 8.76
N SER A 44 -10.81 -1.93 8.61
CA SER A 44 -11.50 -2.72 9.64
C SER A 44 -10.84 -4.08 9.90
N LYS A 45 -10.04 -4.58 8.94
CA LYS A 45 -9.35 -5.88 9.02
C LYS A 45 -8.04 -5.85 9.80
N PHE A 46 -7.55 -4.67 10.20
CA PHE A 46 -6.29 -4.51 10.94
C PHE A 46 -6.48 -4.43 12.46
N SER A 47 -7.43 -5.19 13.02
CA SER A 47 -7.73 -5.20 14.46
C SER A 47 -6.81 -6.10 15.30
N CYS A 48 -5.90 -6.85 14.67
CA CYS A 48 -5.03 -7.82 15.36
C CYS A 48 -3.91 -7.22 16.22
N GLY A 49 -3.76 -5.89 16.25
CA GLY A 49 -2.74 -5.20 17.06
C GLY A 49 -1.28 -5.42 16.61
N LYS A 50 -1.07 -5.99 15.41
CA LYS A 50 0.26 -6.27 14.85
C LYS A 50 0.65 -5.27 13.77
N LEU A 51 1.90 -4.81 13.81
CA LEU A 51 2.43 -3.90 12.80
C LEU A 51 2.74 -4.65 11.50
N VAL A 52 1.88 -4.45 10.49
CA VAL A 52 2.01 -5.11 9.17
C VAL A 52 2.61 -4.22 8.08
N GLY A 53 2.63 -2.89 8.29
CA GLY A 53 3.04 -1.93 7.27
C GLY A 53 2.97 -0.48 7.76
N TYR A 54 3.07 0.45 6.82
CA TYR A 54 2.96 1.89 7.04
C TYR A 54 2.10 2.53 5.94
N ILE A 55 1.53 3.69 6.25
CA ILE A 55 0.84 4.56 5.29
C ILE A 55 1.78 5.70 4.93
N TYR A 56 1.91 5.99 3.64
CA TYR A 56 2.68 7.12 3.12
C TYR A 56 1.79 8.02 2.29
N ASP A 57 1.93 9.34 2.41
CA ASP A 57 1.21 10.32 1.59
C ASP A 57 1.99 10.66 0.31
N ASP A 58 2.58 9.64 -0.32
CA ASP A 58 3.39 9.75 -1.54
C ASP A 58 2.81 8.98 -2.74
N GLY A 59 1.56 8.52 -2.65
CA GLY A 59 0.82 7.90 -3.76
C GLY A 59 0.53 8.86 -4.91
N PRO A 60 -0.30 8.47 -5.89
CA PRO A 60 -0.62 9.33 -7.03
C PRO A 60 -1.18 10.71 -6.61
N PRO A 61 -0.87 11.80 -7.33
CA PRO A 61 -1.40 13.12 -7.03
C PRO A 61 -2.95 13.12 -7.10
N LEU A 62 -3.58 13.89 -6.22
CA LEU A 62 -5.04 14.08 -6.22
C LEU A 62 -5.51 15.07 -7.28
N THR A 63 -4.60 15.93 -7.76
CA THR A 63 -4.88 16.97 -8.75
C THR A 63 -3.73 17.09 -9.73
N ASP A 64 -4.02 17.38 -10.98
CA ASP A 64 -3.03 17.65 -12.03
C ASP A 64 -2.49 19.10 -12.00
N SER A 65 -2.54 19.75 -10.83
CA SER A 65 -2.10 21.14 -10.65
C SER A 65 -0.60 21.21 -10.34
N ASN A 66 0.04 22.32 -10.72
CA ASN A 66 1.50 22.52 -10.61
C ASN A 66 2.02 22.77 -9.18
N GLY A 67 1.25 22.43 -8.14
CA GLY A 67 1.58 22.71 -6.74
C GLY A 67 1.03 24.04 -6.21
N GLN A 68 0.76 24.11 -4.90
CA GLN A 68 0.28 25.31 -4.22
C GLN A 68 1.46 26.24 -3.82
N LEU A 69 1.23 27.56 -3.81
CA LEU A 69 2.19 28.59 -3.35
C LEU A 69 3.46 28.79 -4.21
N GLY A 70 3.46 28.36 -5.48
CA GLY A 70 4.61 28.57 -6.38
C GLY A 70 5.78 27.61 -6.15
N PHE A 71 5.60 26.62 -5.28
CA PHE A 71 6.51 25.47 -5.19
C PHE A 71 6.19 24.47 -6.30
N GLY A 72 7.23 23.86 -6.88
CA GLY A 72 7.08 22.96 -8.03
C GLY A 72 6.18 21.74 -7.77
N PRO A 73 5.80 21.00 -8.82
CA PRO A 73 4.81 19.91 -8.75
C PRO A 73 5.18 18.77 -7.79
N SER A 74 6.44 18.66 -7.36
CA SER A 74 6.88 17.68 -6.36
C SER A 74 6.74 18.13 -4.90
N GLN A 75 6.45 19.41 -4.62
CA GLN A 75 6.57 19.96 -3.27
C GLN A 75 5.25 20.35 -2.58
N VAL A 76 4.13 20.56 -3.27
CA VAL A 76 2.85 20.90 -2.60
C VAL A 76 1.64 20.48 -3.44
N VAL A 77 1.52 19.21 -3.79
CA VAL A 77 0.30 18.64 -4.38
C VAL A 77 -0.27 17.63 -3.40
N PRO A 78 -1.55 17.73 -2.99
CA PRO A 78 -2.20 16.70 -2.20
C PRO A 78 -2.09 15.34 -2.89
N ARG A 79 -1.74 14.28 -2.16
CA ARG A 79 -1.48 12.94 -2.73
C ARG A 79 -2.36 11.88 -2.06
N ASN A 80 -2.65 10.84 -2.82
CA ASN A 80 -3.32 9.66 -2.31
C ASN A 80 -2.42 8.89 -1.33
N PRO A 81 -2.99 8.22 -0.32
CA PRO A 81 -2.23 7.35 0.56
C PRO A 81 -1.71 6.13 -0.21
N ARG A 82 -0.53 5.67 0.19
CA ARG A 82 0.08 4.42 -0.23
C ARG A 82 0.23 3.51 0.99
N TYR A 83 -0.50 2.40 0.98
CA TYR A 83 -0.45 1.39 2.03
C TYR A 83 0.67 0.40 1.73
N ARG A 84 1.80 0.52 2.43
CA ARG A 84 3.02 -0.27 2.18
C ARG A 84 3.19 -1.35 3.24
N PHE A 85 3.03 -2.60 2.85
CA PHE A 85 3.17 -3.78 3.70
C PHE A 85 4.55 -4.41 3.58
N LYS A 86 5.07 -4.92 4.69
CA LYS A 86 6.34 -5.66 4.71
C LYS A 86 6.09 -7.10 4.32
N ASN A 87 6.81 -7.65 3.33
CA ASN A 87 6.62 -9.07 2.93
C ASN A 87 6.81 -10.03 4.11
N LYS A 88 7.75 -9.72 5.02
CA LYS A 88 7.98 -10.51 6.23
C LYS A 88 6.83 -10.50 7.24
N ALA A 89 5.93 -9.51 7.16
CA ALA A 89 4.75 -9.43 8.02
C ALA A 89 3.53 -10.13 7.38
N LEU A 90 3.64 -10.56 6.12
CA LEU A 90 2.58 -11.21 5.38
C LEU A 90 2.83 -12.73 5.27
N ALA A 91 1.74 -13.49 5.36
CA ALA A 91 1.65 -14.89 4.96
C ALA A 91 0.74 -14.99 3.74
N ILE A 92 1.12 -15.81 2.76
CA ILE A 92 0.33 -16.03 1.54
C ILE A 92 -0.35 -17.38 1.68
N ASN A 93 -1.68 -17.39 1.66
CA ASN A 93 -2.48 -18.60 1.57
C ASN A 93 -3.05 -18.71 0.16
N SER A 94 -2.71 -19.79 -0.54
CA SER A 94 -3.36 -20.18 -1.80
C SER A 94 -4.59 -21.03 -1.45
N GLN A 95 -5.80 -20.51 -1.68
CA GLN A 95 -7.00 -21.35 -1.69
C GLN A 95 -7.19 -21.90 -3.11
N THR A 96 -7.23 -23.22 -3.22
CA THR A 96 -7.56 -24.00 -4.43
C THR A 96 -9.05 -23.98 -4.72
#